data_AF-A0A202E4D3-F1
#
_entry.id   AF-A0A202E4D3-F1
#
_cell.length_a   1.000
_cell.length_b   1.000
_cell.length_c   1.000
_cell.angle_alpha   90.00
_cell.angle_beta   90.00
_cell.angle_gamma   90.00
#
_symmetry.space_group_name_H-M   'P 1'
#
loop_
_entity.id
_entity.type
_entity.pdbx_description
1 polymer ?
#
loop_
_entity_poly.entity_id
_entity_poly.type
_entity_poly.pdbx_seq_one_letter_code
_entity_poly.pdbx_strand_id
1 'polypeptide(L)'
;MDVIDDDGNLFGAVNVVDALVVLLVLAVVIAGVAAVGVLGAEVNDPDEDDENLTDTRYATLEIGTESITTAEAVTAGDELTAGNERLEITDTYAVRTASDDAHLTVRTEIEATAHDNGTLEFADRELTTGQNVSIETDAYDVTGTTTVLENDTADLPTTETDVVFEQTVDHATAEQIDAGDVSQIGDETTATLENVSVYPIAADQYRVIAGATLTTLEGEDEYNTVRYGNAIVEPDSSIAFATDGYTLGPTIRETGTTAEPGEDTTTTVEIDLEGLEDREASQFEPGLSETMGGDTWATITDVERDPASVIVETDDGDIHEREHPTQDDVTLTVELDTRETTLGTQFKGTPLRNGDSVYLDFGVTTIDERAWIID
;
A
#
# COMPACT_ATOMS: atom_id res chain seq x y z
N MET A 1 48.19 16.56 -2.62
CA MET A 1 49.01 15.36 -2.84
C MET A 1 48.00 14.28 -3.16
N ASP A 2 47.95 13.87 -4.42
CA ASP A 2 47.05 12.82 -4.84
C ASP A 2 47.53 11.50 -4.24
N VAL A 3 46.58 10.77 -3.65
CA VAL A 3 46.84 9.56 -2.85
C VAL A 3 47.21 8.38 -3.76
N ILE A 4 46.86 8.46 -5.05
CA ILE A 4 47.06 7.44 -6.08
C ILE A 4 47.61 8.14 -7.34
N ASP A 5 48.67 7.60 -7.95
CA ASP A 5 49.26 8.10 -9.21
C ASP A 5 48.64 7.44 -10.46
N ASP A 6 48.92 8.00 -11.65
CA ASP A 6 48.39 7.55 -12.94
C ASP A 6 48.80 6.11 -13.32
N ASP A 7 49.74 5.51 -12.59
CA ASP A 7 50.20 4.11 -12.74
C ASP A 7 49.58 3.17 -11.69
N GLY A 8 48.67 3.66 -10.83
CA GLY A 8 47.95 2.87 -9.83
C GLY A 8 48.76 2.53 -8.58
N ASN A 9 49.75 3.33 -8.19
CA ASN A 9 50.47 3.15 -6.93
C ASN A 9 49.91 4.07 -5.82
N LEU A 10 49.72 3.48 -4.63
CA LEU A 10 49.33 4.20 -3.42
C LEU A 10 50.57 4.84 -2.79
N PHE A 11 50.57 6.16 -2.62
CA PHE A 11 51.68 6.94 -2.07
C PHE A 11 53.05 6.75 -2.77
N GLY A 12 53.07 6.39 -4.06
CA GLY A 12 54.28 6.30 -4.88
C GLY A 12 55.29 5.21 -4.48
N ALA A 13 54.91 4.26 -3.61
CA ALA A 13 55.80 3.21 -3.11
C ALA A 13 55.21 1.79 -3.19
N VAL A 14 53.89 1.65 -3.21
CA VAL A 14 53.21 0.33 -3.18
C VAL A 14 52.12 0.30 -4.25
N ASN A 15 52.07 -0.78 -5.04
CA ASN A 15 51.02 -0.96 -6.05
C ASN A 15 49.65 -1.14 -5.35
N VAL A 16 48.63 -0.41 -5.79
CA VAL A 16 47.31 -0.41 -5.14
C VAL A 16 46.66 -1.79 -5.16
N VAL A 17 46.95 -2.60 -6.18
CA VAL A 17 46.42 -3.97 -6.30
C VAL A 17 47.03 -4.87 -5.23
N ASP A 18 48.32 -4.75 -4.96
CA ASP A 18 49.00 -5.55 -3.94
C ASP A 18 48.59 -5.11 -2.52
N ALA A 19 48.34 -3.81 -2.33
CA ALA A 19 47.78 -3.28 -1.09
C ALA A 19 46.37 -3.83 -0.81
N LEU A 20 45.50 -3.92 -1.83
CA LEU A 20 44.18 -4.52 -1.71
C LEU A 20 44.23 -6.03 -1.44
N VAL A 21 45.17 -6.77 -2.04
CA VAL A 21 45.37 -8.20 -1.76
C VAL A 21 45.83 -8.43 -0.33
N VAL A 22 46.75 -7.60 0.19
CA VAL A 22 47.16 -7.68 1.60
C VAL A 22 46.01 -7.36 2.53
N LEU A 23 45.17 -6.37 2.20
CA LEU A 23 43.98 -6.02 2.98
C LEU A 23 42.93 -7.15 2.96
N LEU A 24 42.73 -7.78 1.80
CA LEU A 24 41.87 -8.96 1.65
C LEU A 24 42.39 -10.13 2.49
N VAL A 25 43.69 -10.41 2.45
CA VAL A 25 44.31 -11.47 3.27
C VAL A 25 44.18 -11.15 4.76
N LEU A 26 44.35 -9.90 5.18
CA LEU A 26 44.13 -9.46 6.56
C LEU A 26 42.67 -9.63 6.99
N ALA A 27 41.71 -9.28 6.13
CA ALA A 27 40.29 -9.46 6.39
C ALA A 27 39.91 -10.94 6.51
N VAL A 28 40.43 -11.79 5.63
CA VAL A 28 40.24 -13.25 5.68
C VAL A 28 40.90 -13.86 6.92
N VAL A 29 42.04 -13.34 7.38
CA VAL A 29 42.68 -13.81 8.62
C VAL A 29 41.87 -13.38 9.85
N ILE A 30 41.30 -12.17 9.88
CA ILE A 30 40.45 -11.70 10.98
C ILE A 30 39.13 -12.49 11.02
N ALA A 31 38.50 -12.71 9.86
CA ALA A 31 37.31 -13.57 9.75
C ALA A 31 37.61 -15.04 10.07
N GLY A 32 38.80 -15.53 9.72
CA GLY A 32 39.28 -16.87 10.05
C GLY A 32 39.56 -17.07 11.54
N VAL A 33 39.95 -16.02 12.28
CA VAL A 33 40.13 -16.10 13.74
C VAL A 33 38.77 -16.13 14.47
N ALA A 34 37.71 -15.54 13.92
CA ALA A 34 36.35 -15.69 14.45
C ALA A 34 35.78 -17.10 14.16
N ALA A 35 36.03 -17.67 12.98
CA ALA A 35 35.55 -19.00 12.62
C ALA A 35 36.31 -20.16 13.33
N VAL A 36 37.57 -19.97 13.70
CA VAL A 36 38.37 -21.01 14.40
C VAL A 36 38.05 -21.10 15.90
N GLY A 37 37.29 -20.15 16.46
CA GLY A 37 36.72 -20.27 17.81
C GLY A 37 35.63 -21.34 17.95
N VAL A 38 35.03 -21.80 16.84
CA VAL A 38 33.86 -22.70 16.83
C VAL A 38 34.20 -24.13 16.38
N LEU A 39 35.43 -24.42 15.93
CA LEU A 39 35.83 -25.77 15.47
C LEU A 39 37.08 -26.29 16.19
N GLY A 40 37.01 -26.33 17.53
CA GLY A 40 37.99 -26.97 18.41
C GLY A 40 37.41 -28.20 19.10
N ALA A 41 37.22 -29.30 18.36
CA ALA A 41 36.97 -30.60 18.96
C ALA A 41 38.25 -31.11 19.65
N GLU A 42 38.29 -31.05 20.99
CA GLU A 42 39.18 -31.88 21.80
C GLU A 42 38.35 -32.87 22.62
N VAL A 43 38.72 -34.14 22.52
CA VAL A 43 38.04 -35.28 23.15
C VAL A 43 38.74 -35.62 24.47
N ASN A 44 37.93 -35.81 25.51
CA ASN A 44 38.12 -36.56 26.77
C ASN A 44 38.29 -35.73 28.07
N ASP A 45 37.17 -35.51 28.76
CA ASP A 45 37.03 -35.90 30.18
C ASP A 45 35.64 -36.56 30.36
N PRO A 46 35.52 -37.77 30.95
CA PRO A 46 34.24 -38.48 31.09
C PRO A 46 33.61 -38.28 32.48
N ASP A 47 33.71 -37.10 33.07
CA ASP A 47 33.13 -36.78 34.39
C ASP A 47 33.00 -35.26 34.59
N GLU A 48 32.27 -34.53 33.73
CA GLU A 48 31.71 -33.21 34.09
C GLU A 48 30.27 -33.10 33.54
N ASP A 49 29.42 -32.50 34.36
CA ASP A 49 27.96 -32.52 34.31
C ASP A 49 27.39 -31.96 33.00
N ASP A 50 26.16 -32.38 32.69
CA ASP A 50 25.28 -31.97 31.59
C ASP A 50 25.15 -30.42 31.51
N GLU A 51 26.18 -29.74 30.99
CA GLU A 51 26.06 -28.34 30.61
C GLU A 51 25.18 -28.31 29.36
N ASN A 52 23.89 -27.98 29.56
CA ASN A 52 22.93 -27.72 28.50
C ASN A 52 23.57 -26.83 27.43
N LEU A 53 24.03 -27.43 26.33
CA LEU A 53 24.61 -26.70 25.21
C LEU A 53 23.53 -25.78 24.65
N THR A 54 23.82 -24.49 24.50
CA THR A 54 22.91 -23.57 23.82
C THR A 54 23.24 -23.49 22.33
N ASP A 55 22.21 -23.34 21.50
CA ASP A 55 22.31 -23.06 20.06
C ASP A 55 21.51 -21.79 19.76
N THR A 56 21.97 -21.02 18.78
CA THR A 56 21.33 -19.75 18.39
C THR A 56 20.54 -19.95 17.11
N ARG A 57 19.30 -19.46 17.09
CA ARG A 57 18.43 -19.43 15.91
C ARG A 57 17.75 -18.09 15.73
N TYR A 58 17.34 -17.82 14.51
CA TYR A 58 16.44 -16.71 14.21
C TYR A 58 15.03 -17.23 14.01
N ALA A 59 14.06 -16.60 14.65
CA ALA A 59 12.65 -16.92 14.51
C ALA A 59 11.85 -15.69 14.10
N THR A 60 10.99 -15.84 13.10
CA THR A 60 9.96 -14.85 12.77
C THR A 60 8.72 -15.16 13.58
N LEU A 61 8.24 -14.20 14.37
CA LEU A 61 7.02 -14.32 15.16
C LEU A 61 5.94 -13.39 14.57
N GLU A 62 4.83 -13.98 14.14
CA GLU A 62 3.63 -13.23 13.77
C GLU A 62 2.85 -12.94 15.06
N ILE A 63 2.94 -11.72 15.58
CA ILE A 63 2.25 -11.28 16.81
C ILE A 63 0.76 -11.07 16.52
N GLY A 64 0.46 -10.47 15.37
CA GLY A 64 -0.91 -10.15 14.98
C GLY A 64 -1.26 -8.68 15.20
N THR A 65 -2.54 -8.39 15.35
CA THR A 65 -3.02 -7.03 15.54
C THR A 65 -2.91 -6.61 17.01
N GLU A 66 -2.15 -5.55 17.24
CA GLU A 66 -1.90 -4.93 18.54
C GLU A 66 -2.30 -3.45 18.51
N SER A 67 -2.41 -2.83 19.67
CA SER A 67 -2.58 -1.38 19.74
C SER A 67 -1.33 -0.68 19.18
N ILE A 68 -1.49 0.50 18.57
CA ILE A 68 -0.37 1.26 18.01
C ILE A 68 0.68 1.57 19.08
N THR A 69 0.25 1.86 20.32
CA THR A 69 1.18 2.08 21.45
C THR A 69 1.97 0.82 21.80
N THR A 70 1.36 -0.37 21.70
CA THR A 70 2.09 -1.63 21.89
C THR A 70 3.08 -1.83 20.75
N ALA A 71 2.64 -1.68 19.50
CA ALA A 71 3.49 -1.88 18.32
C ALA A 71 4.70 -0.94 18.31
N GLU A 72 4.53 0.32 18.74
CA GLU A 72 5.63 1.29 18.91
C GLU A 72 6.54 0.99 20.11
N ALA A 73 6.03 0.30 21.13
CA ALA A 73 6.81 -0.06 22.31
C ALA A 73 7.69 -1.29 22.09
N VAL A 74 7.33 -2.17 21.15
CA VAL A 74 8.15 -3.33 20.77
C VAL A 74 9.26 -2.86 19.84
N THR A 75 10.51 -2.97 20.29
CA THR A 75 11.66 -2.44 19.53
C THR A 75 12.79 -3.45 19.42
N ALA A 76 13.61 -3.29 18.36
CA ALA A 76 14.86 -4.03 18.24
C ALA A 76 15.80 -3.74 19.42
N GLY A 77 16.39 -4.79 19.99
CA GLY A 77 17.19 -4.77 21.21
C GLY A 77 16.41 -5.09 22.49
N ASP A 78 15.09 -5.30 22.42
CA ASP A 78 14.32 -5.80 23.56
C ASP A 78 14.69 -7.26 23.86
N GLU A 79 15.00 -7.56 25.13
CA GLU A 79 15.47 -8.87 25.56
C GLU A 79 14.56 -9.53 26.61
N LEU A 80 14.38 -10.85 26.49
CA LEU A 80 13.78 -11.73 27.48
C LEU A 80 14.77 -12.83 27.87
N THR A 81 14.91 -13.11 29.17
CA THR A 81 15.81 -14.18 29.67
C THR A 81 15.01 -15.23 30.45
N ALA A 82 15.25 -16.50 30.13
CA ALA A 82 14.69 -17.66 30.81
C ALA A 82 15.82 -18.59 31.29
N GLY A 83 16.30 -18.40 32.51
CA GLY A 83 17.43 -19.19 33.02
C GLY A 83 18.74 -18.84 32.30
N ASN A 84 19.26 -19.78 31.49
CA ASN A 84 20.42 -19.60 30.61
C ASN A 84 20.02 -19.31 29.15
N GLU A 85 18.73 -19.27 28.83
CA GLU A 85 18.21 -19.02 27.50
C GLU A 85 17.87 -17.53 27.34
N ARG A 86 17.99 -17.03 26.11
CA ARG A 86 17.78 -15.61 25.79
C ARG A 86 17.01 -15.48 24.48
N LEU A 87 16.08 -14.53 24.45
CA LEU A 87 15.42 -14.07 23.24
C LEU A 87 15.67 -12.58 23.13
N GLU A 88 16.18 -12.13 21.99
CA GLU A 88 16.40 -10.73 21.65
C GLU A 88 15.61 -10.40 20.38
N ILE A 89 14.80 -9.35 20.39
CA ILE A 89 14.15 -8.85 19.17
C ILE A 89 15.21 -8.16 18.34
N THR A 90 15.46 -8.63 17.11
CA THR A 90 16.49 -8.10 16.24
C THR A 90 15.94 -7.13 15.20
N ASP A 91 14.67 -7.32 14.81
CA ASP A 91 14.00 -6.46 13.84
C ASP A 91 12.48 -6.48 14.05
N THR A 92 11.80 -5.41 13.64
CA THR A 92 10.36 -5.25 13.78
C THR A 92 9.75 -4.73 12.49
N TYR A 93 8.56 -5.24 12.16
CA TYR A 93 7.77 -4.77 11.04
C TYR A 93 6.33 -4.61 11.50
N ALA A 94 5.85 -3.37 11.50
CA ALA A 94 4.53 -3.01 11.97
C ALA A 94 3.78 -2.23 10.90
N VAL A 95 2.62 -2.72 10.48
CA VAL A 95 1.76 -2.05 9.49
C VAL A 95 0.52 -1.54 10.19
N ARG A 96 0.25 -0.23 10.06
CA ARG A 96 -0.97 0.36 10.61
C ARG A 96 -2.21 -0.21 9.92
N THR A 97 -3.13 -0.76 10.69
CA THR A 97 -4.40 -1.32 10.18
C THR A 97 -5.61 -0.45 10.46
N ALA A 98 -5.52 0.43 11.46
CA ALA A 98 -6.51 1.46 11.79
C ALA A 98 -5.81 2.62 12.54
N SER A 99 -6.55 3.67 12.93
CA SER A 99 -5.97 4.82 13.68
C SER A 99 -5.19 4.41 14.93
N ASP A 100 -5.64 3.36 15.62
CA ASP A 100 -5.11 2.94 16.92
C ASP A 100 -4.59 1.49 16.92
N ASP A 101 -4.59 0.81 15.78
CA ASP A 101 -4.23 -0.60 15.65
C ASP A 101 -3.16 -0.82 14.57
N ALA A 102 -2.23 -1.73 14.82
CA ALA A 102 -1.20 -2.15 13.88
C ALA A 102 -1.01 -3.66 13.89
N HIS A 103 -0.71 -4.25 12.73
CA HIS A 103 -0.27 -5.63 12.61
C HIS A 103 1.24 -5.70 12.80
N LEU A 104 1.69 -6.47 13.80
CA LEU A 104 3.09 -6.58 14.19
C LEU A 104 3.67 -7.97 13.85
N THR A 105 4.83 -7.95 13.23
CA THR A 105 5.72 -9.09 13.01
C THR A 105 7.10 -8.74 13.57
N VAL A 106 7.75 -9.68 14.24
CA VAL A 106 9.10 -9.45 14.80
C VAL A 106 10.06 -10.56 14.37
N ARG A 107 11.32 -10.20 14.16
CA ARG A 107 12.43 -11.15 14.10
C ARG A 107 13.08 -11.22 15.48
N THR A 108 13.39 -12.44 15.90
CA THR A 108 14.04 -12.70 17.19
C THR A 108 15.26 -13.57 17.00
N GLU A 109 16.36 -13.22 17.67
CA GLU A 109 17.48 -14.12 17.94
C GLU A 109 17.18 -14.89 19.24
N ILE A 110 17.14 -16.21 19.16
CA ILE A 110 16.85 -17.09 20.29
C ILE A 110 18.06 -17.97 20.56
N GLU A 111 18.70 -17.75 21.71
CA GLU A 111 19.67 -18.66 22.32
C GLU A 111 18.91 -19.66 23.20
N ALA A 112 18.78 -20.90 22.70
CA ALA A 112 17.93 -21.93 23.25
C ALA A 112 18.73 -23.17 23.65
N THR A 113 18.24 -23.96 24.62
CA THR A 113 18.86 -25.22 25.01
C THR A 113 18.75 -26.23 23.87
N ALA A 114 19.88 -26.78 23.42
CA ALA A 114 19.95 -27.81 22.40
C ALA A 114 19.94 -29.20 23.03
N HIS A 115 19.09 -30.08 22.48
CA HIS A 115 19.01 -31.48 22.87
C HIS A 115 19.69 -32.39 21.83
N ASP A 116 20.13 -33.58 22.27
CA ASP A 116 20.82 -34.58 21.44
C ASP A 116 20.04 -35.01 20.18
N ASN A 117 18.71 -34.88 20.19
CA ASN A 117 17.83 -35.18 19.06
C ASN A 117 17.79 -34.04 18.01
N GLY A 118 18.49 -32.93 18.25
CA GLY A 118 18.53 -31.75 17.41
C GLY A 118 17.35 -30.80 17.60
N THR A 119 16.50 -30.99 18.61
CA THR A 119 15.44 -30.03 18.96
C THR A 119 16.00 -28.95 19.87
N LEU A 120 15.40 -27.77 19.78
CA LEU A 120 15.73 -26.63 20.62
C LEU A 120 14.58 -26.37 21.59
N GLU A 121 14.91 -26.05 22.83
CA GLU A 121 13.96 -25.70 23.88
C GLU A 121 14.21 -24.27 24.33
N PHE A 122 13.13 -23.49 24.44
CA PHE A 122 13.14 -22.16 25.04
C PHE A 122 12.01 -22.06 26.06
N ALA A 123 12.34 -21.63 27.27
CA ALA A 123 11.43 -21.52 28.42
C ALA A 123 10.64 -22.82 28.68
N ASP A 124 11.34 -23.96 28.73
CA ASP A 124 10.78 -25.31 28.91
C ASP A 124 9.78 -25.74 27.79
N ARG A 125 9.92 -25.17 26.58
CA ARG A 125 9.08 -25.47 25.41
C ARG A 125 9.91 -25.70 24.15
N GLU A 126 9.61 -26.77 23.43
CA GLU A 126 10.24 -27.05 22.13
C GLU A 126 9.91 -25.96 21.10
N LEU A 127 10.94 -25.36 20.50
CA LEU A 127 10.84 -24.39 19.41
C LEU A 127 10.54 -25.10 18.10
N THR A 128 9.32 -24.92 17.59
CA THR A 128 8.89 -25.40 16.29
C THR A 128 7.99 -24.37 15.60
N THR A 129 7.96 -24.38 14.27
CA THR A 129 7.01 -23.58 13.50
C THR A 129 5.57 -23.88 13.94
N GLY A 130 4.77 -22.83 14.13
CA GLY A 130 3.41 -22.88 14.63
C GLY A 130 3.27 -22.85 16.15
N GLN A 131 4.38 -22.80 16.90
CA GLN A 131 4.33 -22.60 18.35
C GLN A 131 4.15 -21.13 18.72
N ASN A 132 3.49 -20.91 19.85
CA ASN A 132 3.38 -19.58 20.44
C ASN A 132 4.57 -19.31 21.35
N VAL A 133 5.12 -18.10 21.24
CA VAL A 133 6.17 -17.54 22.09
C VAL A 133 5.65 -16.24 22.68
N SER A 134 5.71 -16.12 24.00
CA SER A 134 5.30 -14.91 24.73
C SER A 134 6.52 -14.08 25.08
N ILE A 135 6.43 -12.77 24.84
CA ILE A 135 7.46 -11.78 25.16
C ILE A 135 6.85 -10.84 26.20
N GLU A 136 7.27 -11.01 27.44
CA GLU A 136 6.77 -10.25 28.60
C GLU A 136 7.88 -9.30 29.08
N THR A 137 7.63 -8.00 28.98
CA THR A 137 8.50 -6.94 29.50
C THR A 137 7.76 -6.10 30.53
N ASP A 138 8.44 -5.13 31.16
CA ASP A 138 7.77 -4.15 32.03
C ASP A 138 6.84 -3.21 31.23
N ALA A 139 7.02 -3.12 29.90
CA ALA A 139 6.32 -2.18 29.02
C ALA A 139 5.13 -2.83 28.28
N TYR A 140 5.24 -4.09 27.90
CA TYR A 140 4.23 -4.81 27.12
C TYR A 140 4.24 -6.32 27.40
N ASP A 141 3.17 -6.98 26.99
CA ASP A 141 3.02 -8.42 26.99
C ASP A 141 2.38 -8.81 25.65
N VAL A 142 3.16 -9.47 24.79
CA VAL A 142 2.74 -9.88 23.46
C VAL A 142 3.00 -11.38 23.26
N THR A 143 2.21 -12.02 22.41
CA THR A 143 2.40 -13.43 22.07
C THR A 143 2.32 -13.59 20.57
N GLY A 144 3.37 -14.18 19.98
CA GLY A 144 3.45 -14.44 18.55
C GLY A 144 3.52 -15.92 18.22
N THR A 145 3.06 -16.25 17.02
CA THR A 145 3.23 -17.59 16.45
C THR A 145 4.52 -17.63 15.63
N THR A 146 5.41 -18.59 15.88
CA THR A 146 6.62 -18.82 15.09
C THR A 146 6.26 -19.26 13.68
N THR A 147 6.54 -18.45 12.67
CA THR A 147 6.28 -18.78 11.26
C THR A 147 7.53 -19.32 10.55
N VAL A 148 8.71 -18.89 11.00
CA VAL A 148 10.01 -19.26 10.43
C VAL A 148 10.99 -19.57 11.57
N LEU A 149 11.89 -20.53 11.35
CA LEU A 149 12.97 -20.86 12.27
C LEU A 149 14.23 -21.23 11.46
N GLU A 150 15.26 -20.40 11.52
CA GLU A 150 16.46 -20.47 10.67
C GLU A 150 17.75 -20.11 11.43
N ASN A 151 18.90 -20.09 10.75
CA ASN A 151 20.21 -19.90 11.39
C ASN A 151 20.89 -18.55 11.11
N ASP A 152 20.47 -17.83 10.07
CA ASP A 152 21.43 -16.97 9.37
C ASP A 152 21.08 -15.47 9.33
N THR A 153 19.80 -15.08 9.52
CA THR A 153 19.37 -13.70 9.25
C THR A 153 18.67 -13.04 10.45
N ALA A 154 19.26 -11.94 10.93
CA ALA A 154 18.73 -11.11 12.02
C ALA A 154 17.67 -10.09 11.56
N ASP A 155 17.58 -9.82 10.25
CA ASP A 155 16.64 -8.85 9.68
C ASP A 155 15.40 -9.55 9.09
N LEU A 156 14.28 -8.84 9.04
CA LEU A 156 13.11 -9.24 8.26
C LEU A 156 13.34 -8.93 6.78
N PRO A 157 13.05 -9.87 5.86
CA PRO A 157 13.21 -9.62 4.44
C PRO A 157 12.11 -8.69 3.95
N THR A 158 12.44 -7.40 3.83
CA THR A 158 11.51 -6.37 3.34
C THR A 158 11.88 -5.87 1.95
N THR A 159 10.88 -5.46 1.17
CA THR A 159 11.07 -4.90 -0.16
C THR A 159 10.01 -3.84 -0.47
N GLU A 160 10.31 -2.94 -1.40
CA GLU A 160 9.33 -1.98 -1.91
C GLU A 160 8.44 -2.67 -2.96
N THR A 161 7.12 -2.52 -2.80
CA THR A 161 6.13 -3.07 -3.72
C THR A 161 5.15 -1.99 -4.12
N ASP A 162 5.17 -1.64 -5.39
CA ASP A 162 4.22 -0.70 -5.97
C ASP A 162 2.88 -1.39 -6.25
N VAL A 163 1.78 -0.71 -5.91
CA VAL A 163 0.42 -1.17 -6.18
C VAL A 163 -0.47 -0.03 -6.65
N VAL A 164 -1.50 -0.37 -7.42
CA VAL A 164 -2.67 0.49 -7.63
C VAL A 164 -3.86 -0.19 -6.96
N PHE A 165 -4.60 0.56 -6.15
CA PHE A 165 -5.79 0.06 -5.48
C PHE A 165 -7.01 0.95 -5.74
N GLU A 166 -8.20 0.41 -5.49
CA GLU A 166 -9.45 1.15 -5.58
C GLU A 166 -10.32 0.96 -4.33
N GLN A 167 -11.00 2.03 -3.91
CA GLN A 167 -12.08 1.99 -2.93
C GLN A 167 -13.16 3.03 -3.25
N THR A 168 -14.41 2.78 -2.87
CA THR A 168 -15.45 3.82 -2.79
C THR A 168 -15.59 4.32 -1.35
N VAL A 169 -15.57 5.64 -1.17
CA VAL A 169 -15.61 6.33 0.13
C VAL A 169 -16.67 7.43 0.14
N ASP A 170 -16.94 7.97 1.33
CA ASP A 170 -17.81 9.15 1.51
C ASP A 170 -17.07 10.47 1.26
N HIS A 171 -17.80 11.59 1.23
CA HIS A 171 -17.20 12.90 0.97
C HIS A 171 -16.12 13.28 1.99
N ALA A 172 -16.38 13.04 3.28
CA ALA A 172 -15.47 13.43 4.35
C ALA A 172 -14.12 12.71 4.25
N THR A 173 -14.12 11.44 3.83
CA THR A 173 -12.89 10.69 3.58
C THR A 173 -12.24 11.16 2.28
N ALA A 174 -13.01 11.37 1.22
CA ALA A 174 -12.53 11.82 -0.08
C ALA A 174 -11.78 13.16 -0.01
N GLU A 175 -12.20 14.08 0.87
CA GLU A 175 -11.53 15.37 1.09
C GLU A 175 -10.22 15.27 1.89
N GLN A 176 -9.94 14.14 2.54
CA GLN A 176 -8.77 13.96 3.40
C GLN A 176 -7.63 13.20 2.72
N ILE A 177 -7.90 12.53 1.61
CA ILE A 177 -6.90 11.71 0.90
C ILE A 177 -6.16 12.60 -0.07
N ASP A 178 -4.84 12.68 0.09
CA ASP A 178 -3.96 13.43 -0.79
C ASP A 178 -2.76 12.57 -1.24
N ALA A 179 -2.21 12.91 -2.41
CA ALA A 179 -0.94 12.36 -2.84
C ALA A 179 0.18 12.84 -1.88
N GLY A 180 1.04 11.92 -1.48
CA GLY A 180 2.07 12.12 -0.46
C GLY A 180 1.65 11.72 0.95
N ASP A 181 0.41 11.27 1.17
CA ASP A 181 -0.01 10.73 2.45
C ASP A 181 0.74 9.45 2.79
N VAL A 182 1.15 9.32 4.05
CA VAL A 182 2.00 8.22 4.54
C VAL A 182 1.28 7.42 5.62
N SER A 183 1.44 6.10 5.54
CA SER A 183 1.17 5.18 6.63
C SER A 183 2.47 4.91 7.37
N GLN A 184 2.49 5.22 8.67
CA GLN A 184 3.69 5.09 9.49
C GLN A 184 3.39 4.57 10.90
N ILE A 185 4.37 3.90 11.49
CA ILE A 185 4.41 3.48 12.89
C ILE A 185 5.69 4.05 13.50
N GLY A 186 5.57 4.90 14.53
CA GLY A 186 6.71 5.68 15.00
C GLY A 186 7.31 6.54 13.88
N ASP A 187 8.60 6.35 13.62
CA ASP A 187 9.36 7.02 12.56
C ASP A 187 9.48 6.17 11.27
N GLU A 188 8.91 4.96 11.23
CA GLU A 188 9.02 4.03 10.09
C GLU A 188 7.82 4.18 9.15
N THR A 189 8.10 4.46 7.87
CA THR A 189 7.08 4.56 6.83
C THR A 189 6.86 3.19 6.19
N THR A 190 5.62 2.67 6.26
CA THR A 190 5.27 1.40 5.63
C THR A 190 4.53 1.55 4.32
N ALA A 191 3.92 2.71 4.06
CA ALA A 191 3.33 2.99 2.76
C ALA A 191 3.29 4.48 2.46
N THR A 192 3.41 4.85 1.19
CA THR A 192 3.21 6.21 0.69
C THR A 192 2.22 6.19 -0.47
N LEU A 193 1.23 7.08 -0.47
CA LEU A 193 0.40 7.33 -1.65
C LEU A 193 1.17 8.19 -2.64
N GLU A 194 1.55 7.61 -3.77
CA GLU A 194 2.32 8.31 -4.81
C GLU A 194 1.40 9.16 -5.69
N ASN A 195 0.23 8.62 -6.04
CA ASN A 195 -0.76 9.26 -6.90
C ASN A 195 -2.17 8.96 -6.39
N VAL A 196 -3.09 9.91 -6.51
CA VAL A 196 -4.48 9.77 -6.07
C VAL A 196 -5.39 10.43 -7.09
N SER A 197 -6.38 9.68 -7.59
CA SER A 197 -7.50 10.17 -8.38
C SER A 197 -8.79 9.97 -7.58
N VAL A 198 -9.55 11.04 -7.34
CA VAL A 198 -10.80 10.99 -6.58
C VAL A 198 -11.98 11.38 -7.46
N TYR A 199 -12.78 10.39 -7.87
CA TYR A 199 -13.89 10.56 -8.79
C TYR A 199 -15.25 10.62 -8.09
N PRO A 200 -16.04 11.70 -8.22
CA PRO A 200 -17.44 11.70 -7.81
C PRO A 200 -18.23 10.72 -8.69
N ILE A 201 -18.85 9.69 -8.12
CA ILE A 201 -19.58 8.68 -8.90
C ILE A 201 -21.08 8.60 -8.58
N ALA A 202 -21.49 9.17 -7.45
CA ALA A 202 -22.87 9.45 -7.10
C ALA A 202 -22.90 10.46 -5.92
N ALA A 203 -24.10 10.85 -5.50
CA ALA A 203 -24.26 11.70 -4.32
C ALA A 203 -23.61 11.06 -3.08
N ASP A 204 -22.64 11.76 -2.49
CA ASP A 204 -21.85 11.31 -1.32
C ASP A 204 -21.12 9.97 -1.55
N GLN A 205 -20.75 9.67 -2.80
CA GLN A 205 -19.96 8.49 -3.16
C GLN A 205 -18.82 8.86 -4.10
N TYR A 206 -17.60 8.58 -3.67
CA TYR A 206 -16.38 8.92 -4.38
C TYR A 206 -15.56 7.65 -4.61
N ARG A 207 -15.19 7.38 -5.86
CA ARG A 207 -14.24 6.33 -6.18
C ARG A 207 -12.83 6.91 -6.09
N VAL A 208 -12.04 6.37 -5.19
CA VAL A 208 -10.61 6.63 -5.07
C VAL A 208 -9.88 5.54 -5.82
N ILE A 209 -9.06 5.93 -6.78
CA ILE A 209 -8.02 5.09 -7.38
C ILE A 209 -6.70 5.71 -6.98
N ALA A 210 -5.85 4.95 -6.29
CA ALA A 210 -4.57 5.47 -5.82
C ALA A 210 -3.44 4.48 -6.09
N GLY A 211 -2.30 5.03 -6.45
CA GLY A 211 -1.03 4.31 -6.51
C GLY A 211 -0.27 4.48 -5.23
N ALA A 212 0.26 3.39 -4.68
CA ALA A 212 1.03 3.40 -3.46
C ALA A 212 2.29 2.56 -3.56
N THR A 213 3.38 3.04 -2.97
CA THR A 213 4.59 2.25 -2.72
C THR A 213 4.52 1.73 -1.29
N LEU A 214 4.51 0.41 -1.15
CA LEU A 214 4.41 -0.30 0.12
C LEU A 214 5.77 -0.88 0.50
N THR A 215 6.18 -0.78 1.76
CA THR A 215 7.21 -1.64 2.34
C THR A 215 6.54 -2.96 2.72
N THR A 216 6.89 -4.06 2.07
CA THR A 216 6.26 -5.37 2.25
C THR A 216 7.25 -6.39 2.81
N LEU A 217 6.72 -7.43 3.47
CA LEU A 217 7.50 -8.60 3.86
C LEU A 217 7.53 -9.62 2.72
N GLU A 218 8.71 -10.04 2.32
CA GLU A 218 8.88 -11.19 1.44
C GLU A 218 8.72 -12.47 2.27
N GLY A 219 7.76 -13.31 1.89
CA GLY A 219 7.55 -14.58 2.56
C GLY A 219 8.79 -15.48 2.46
N GLU A 220 9.13 -16.14 3.55
CA GLU A 220 10.22 -17.14 3.59
C GLU A 220 9.67 -18.56 3.35
N ASP A 221 8.48 -18.64 2.74
CA ASP A 221 7.83 -19.87 2.30
C ASP A 221 8.32 -20.33 0.91
N GLU A 222 7.85 -21.49 0.44
CA GLU A 222 8.25 -22.06 -0.86
C GLU A 222 7.91 -21.15 -2.06
N TYR A 223 6.97 -20.22 -1.91
CA TYR A 223 6.42 -19.36 -2.96
C TYR A 223 6.88 -17.90 -2.87
N ASN A 224 7.67 -17.53 -1.86
CA ASN A 224 8.09 -16.16 -1.57
C ASN A 224 6.90 -15.18 -1.54
N THR A 225 5.83 -15.55 -0.84
CA THR A 225 4.59 -14.77 -0.80
C THR A 225 4.82 -13.38 -0.21
N VAL A 226 4.63 -12.32 -1.00
CA VAL A 226 4.78 -10.93 -0.54
C VAL A 226 3.55 -10.49 0.26
N ARG A 227 3.75 -9.94 1.47
CA ARG A 227 2.68 -9.53 2.38
C ARG A 227 2.83 -8.09 2.87
N TYR A 228 1.71 -7.37 2.96
CA TYR A 228 1.60 -6.08 3.63
C TYR A 228 0.76 -6.24 4.89
N GLY A 229 1.39 -6.12 6.06
CA GLY A 229 0.83 -6.62 7.32
C GLY A 229 0.48 -8.10 7.18
N ASN A 230 -0.80 -8.44 7.38
CA ASN A 230 -1.30 -9.80 7.21
C ASN A 230 -1.83 -10.11 5.80
N ALA A 231 -1.97 -9.13 4.93
CA ALA A 231 -2.58 -9.28 3.60
C ALA A 231 -1.54 -9.69 2.55
N ILE A 232 -1.90 -10.58 1.63
CA ILE A 232 -1.06 -10.91 0.47
C ILE A 232 -1.18 -9.79 -0.55
N VAL A 233 -0.05 -9.38 -1.13
CA VAL A 233 0.00 -8.29 -2.12
C VAL A 233 -0.18 -8.87 -3.53
N GLU A 234 -1.43 -9.07 -3.91
CA GLU A 234 -1.82 -9.58 -5.22
C GLU A 234 -3.15 -8.93 -5.67
N PRO A 235 -3.46 -8.90 -6.98
CA PRO A 235 -4.73 -8.38 -7.47
C PRO A 235 -5.94 -9.02 -6.78
N ASP A 236 -7.00 -8.24 -6.61
CA ASP A 236 -8.23 -8.58 -5.90
C ASP A 236 -8.08 -8.78 -4.37
N SER A 237 -6.86 -8.70 -3.81
CA SER A 237 -6.67 -8.73 -2.36
C SER A 237 -6.95 -7.37 -1.71
N SER A 238 -7.51 -7.39 -0.51
CA SER A 238 -7.69 -6.19 0.30
C SER A 238 -6.52 -5.97 1.24
N ILE A 239 -6.01 -4.74 1.24
CA ILE A 239 -4.99 -4.29 2.18
C ILE A 239 -5.58 -3.24 3.13
N ALA A 240 -4.90 -2.97 4.25
CA ALA A 240 -5.19 -1.79 5.04
C ALA A 240 -4.28 -0.65 4.59
N PHE A 241 -4.79 0.57 4.52
CA PHE A 241 -3.96 1.77 4.45
C PHE A 241 -4.51 2.76 5.46
N ALA A 242 -3.76 3.03 6.53
CA ALA A 242 -4.23 3.88 7.61
C ALA A 242 -3.22 5.00 7.87
N THR A 243 -3.75 6.20 8.11
CA THR A 243 -3.03 7.39 8.57
C THR A 243 -3.53 7.77 9.96
N ASP A 244 -3.12 8.92 10.49
CA ASP A 244 -3.75 9.49 11.70
C ASP A 244 -5.15 10.05 11.42
N GLY A 245 -5.46 10.39 10.17
CA GLY A 245 -6.70 11.06 9.76
C GLY A 245 -7.79 10.12 9.27
N TYR A 246 -7.42 9.02 8.59
CA TYR A 246 -8.37 8.12 7.96
C TYR A 246 -7.84 6.69 7.84
N THR A 247 -8.73 5.76 7.49
CA THR A 247 -8.40 4.36 7.23
C THR A 247 -9.13 3.90 5.98
N LEU A 248 -8.38 3.30 5.06
CA LEU A 248 -8.85 2.66 3.85
C LEU A 248 -8.66 1.15 3.97
N GLY A 249 -9.58 0.42 3.35
CA GLY A 249 -9.49 -1.02 3.17
C GLY A 249 -9.60 -1.36 1.68
N PRO A 250 -8.72 -0.81 0.82
CA PRO A 250 -8.93 -0.85 -0.61
C PRO A 250 -8.60 -2.23 -1.18
N THR A 251 -9.09 -2.49 -2.38
CA THR A 251 -8.77 -3.71 -3.13
C THR A 251 -7.69 -3.40 -4.17
N ILE A 252 -6.62 -4.19 -4.19
CA ILE A 252 -5.54 -4.09 -5.17
C ILE A 252 -6.10 -4.40 -6.56
N ARG A 253 -5.83 -3.52 -7.52
CA ARG A 253 -6.14 -3.67 -8.94
C ARG A 253 -4.95 -4.23 -9.71
N GLU A 254 -3.78 -3.69 -9.42
CA GLU A 254 -2.55 -4.01 -10.15
C GLU A 254 -1.34 -3.90 -9.20
N THR A 255 -0.31 -4.68 -9.48
CA THR A 255 0.97 -4.67 -8.76
C THR A 255 2.11 -4.32 -9.73
N GLY A 256 3.20 -3.76 -9.21
CA GLY A 256 4.38 -3.35 -9.99
C GLY A 256 4.26 -1.97 -10.65
N THR A 257 3.28 -1.16 -10.28
CA THR A 257 3.09 0.22 -10.75
C THR A 257 2.32 1.03 -9.72
N THR A 258 2.58 2.34 -9.66
CA THR A 258 1.77 3.32 -8.91
C THR A 258 1.00 4.27 -9.83
N ALA A 259 1.09 4.07 -11.16
CA ALA A 259 0.34 4.85 -12.13
C ALA A 259 -1.02 4.19 -12.39
N GLU A 260 -2.09 4.99 -12.37
CA GLU A 260 -3.41 4.54 -12.78
C GLU A 260 -3.37 4.01 -14.24
N PRO A 261 -4.06 2.89 -14.55
CA PRO A 261 -4.05 2.34 -15.90
C PRO A 261 -4.56 3.30 -16.97
N GLY A 262 -3.86 3.32 -18.10
CA GLY A 262 -4.21 4.13 -19.27
C GLY A 262 -3.50 5.47 -19.35
N GLU A 263 -3.54 6.08 -20.53
CA GLU A 263 -2.97 7.40 -20.80
C GLU A 263 -4.07 8.47 -20.69
N ASP A 264 -3.77 9.60 -20.06
CA ASP A 264 -4.70 10.73 -19.95
C ASP A 264 -5.04 11.28 -21.34
N THR A 265 -6.34 11.49 -21.58
CA THR A 265 -6.89 12.06 -22.80
C THR A 265 -8.19 12.80 -22.46
N THR A 266 -8.81 13.42 -23.45
CA THR A 266 -10.15 13.99 -23.30
C THR A 266 -11.14 13.32 -24.24
N THR A 267 -12.42 13.37 -23.88
CA THR A 267 -13.52 12.91 -24.74
C THR A 267 -14.67 13.89 -24.64
N THR A 268 -15.13 14.40 -25.77
CA THR A 268 -16.28 15.30 -25.84
C THR A 268 -17.57 14.49 -25.98
N VAL A 269 -18.53 14.82 -25.13
CA VAL A 269 -19.87 14.22 -25.15
C VAL A 269 -20.96 15.28 -25.22
N GLU A 270 -22.09 14.91 -25.84
CA GLU A 270 -23.36 15.62 -25.71
C GLU A 270 -24.22 14.94 -24.65
N ILE A 271 -24.91 15.74 -23.84
CA ILE A 271 -25.88 15.26 -22.84
C ILE A 271 -27.15 16.09 -23.01
N ASP A 272 -28.28 15.41 -23.19
CA ASP A 272 -29.60 16.02 -23.37
C ASP A 272 -30.38 15.95 -22.07
N LEU A 273 -30.87 17.10 -21.60
CA LEU A 273 -31.70 17.24 -20.42
C LEU A 273 -33.07 17.76 -20.85
N GLU A 274 -34.12 16.96 -20.66
CA GLU A 274 -35.46 17.28 -21.16
C GLU A 274 -36.34 17.94 -20.09
N GLY A 275 -37.12 18.95 -20.50
CA GLY A 275 -38.23 19.50 -19.70
C GLY A 275 -37.83 20.18 -18.39
N LEU A 276 -36.65 20.79 -18.32
CA LEU A 276 -36.17 21.50 -17.14
C LEU A 276 -36.98 22.79 -16.92
N GLU A 277 -37.32 23.14 -15.68
CA GLU A 277 -37.90 24.46 -15.42
C GLU A 277 -36.89 25.58 -15.74
N ASP A 278 -37.34 26.79 -16.11
CA ASP A 278 -36.46 27.94 -16.43
C ASP A 278 -35.34 28.14 -15.39
N ARG A 279 -35.66 27.92 -14.11
CA ARG A 279 -34.70 28.06 -13.01
C ARG A 279 -33.65 26.95 -13.01
N GLU A 280 -34.01 25.72 -13.35
CA GLU A 280 -33.10 24.58 -13.46
C GLU A 280 -32.21 24.73 -14.69
N ALA A 281 -32.80 24.99 -15.86
CA ALA A 281 -32.08 25.22 -17.11
C ALA A 281 -31.05 26.37 -17.00
N SER A 282 -31.40 27.44 -16.25
CA SER A 282 -30.49 28.57 -16.03
C SER A 282 -29.23 28.28 -15.22
N GLN A 283 -29.15 27.13 -14.53
CA GLN A 283 -28.00 26.76 -13.72
C GLN A 283 -26.84 26.21 -14.56
N PHE A 284 -27.10 25.74 -15.79
CA PHE A 284 -26.07 25.21 -16.67
C PHE A 284 -25.44 26.33 -17.48
N GLU A 285 -24.16 26.62 -17.27
CA GLU A 285 -23.42 27.65 -17.99
C GLU A 285 -22.08 27.08 -18.51
N PRO A 286 -21.59 27.51 -19.68
CA PRO A 286 -20.24 27.16 -20.11
C PRO A 286 -19.18 27.58 -19.08
N GLY A 287 -18.24 26.69 -18.83
CA GLY A 287 -17.16 26.85 -17.84
C GLY A 287 -17.47 26.26 -16.47
N LEU A 288 -18.65 25.69 -16.24
CA LEU A 288 -18.88 24.85 -15.06
C LEU A 288 -18.03 23.58 -15.14
N SER A 289 -17.40 23.23 -14.02
CA SER A 289 -16.50 22.09 -13.94
C SER A 289 -16.80 21.21 -12.73
N GLU A 290 -16.64 19.91 -12.90
CA GLU A 290 -16.56 18.96 -11.78
C GLU A 290 -15.10 18.87 -11.36
N THR A 291 -14.82 19.16 -10.08
CA THR A 291 -13.46 19.16 -9.52
C THR A 291 -13.46 18.42 -8.20
N MET A 292 -12.53 17.49 -8.02
CA MET A 292 -12.34 16.75 -6.76
C MET A 292 -10.89 16.27 -6.66
N GLY A 293 -10.31 16.26 -5.45
CA GLY A 293 -8.92 15.82 -5.24
C GLY A 293 -7.86 16.71 -5.90
N GLY A 294 -8.22 17.94 -6.31
CA GLY A 294 -7.35 18.85 -7.05
C GLY A 294 -7.44 18.73 -8.58
N ASP A 295 -8.12 17.69 -9.09
CA ASP A 295 -8.28 17.43 -10.51
C ASP A 295 -9.65 17.88 -11.03
N THR A 296 -9.71 18.19 -12.33
CA THR A 296 -10.95 18.54 -13.04
C THR A 296 -11.34 17.41 -13.96
N TRP A 297 -12.48 16.78 -13.70
CA TRP A 297 -12.91 15.58 -14.41
C TRP A 297 -13.86 15.86 -15.58
N ALA A 298 -14.59 16.98 -15.52
CA ALA A 298 -15.49 17.37 -16.59
C ALA A 298 -15.63 18.88 -16.64
N THR A 299 -15.77 19.43 -17.85
CA THR A 299 -16.07 20.85 -18.06
C THR A 299 -17.16 21.02 -19.11
N ILE A 300 -18.20 21.78 -18.79
CA ILE A 300 -19.22 22.19 -19.76
C ILE A 300 -18.59 23.22 -20.70
N THR A 301 -18.47 22.91 -21.99
CA THR A 301 -17.88 23.81 -22.98
C THR A 301 -18.93 24.60 -23.75
N ASP A 302 -20.13 24.05 -23.93
CA ASP A 302 -21.24 24.70 -24.62
C ASP A 302 -22.59 24.28 -24.01
N VAL A 303 -23.59 25.15 -24.14
CA VAL A 303 -24.95 24.95 -23.61
C VAL A 303 -25.94 25.50 -24.63
N GLU A 304 -26.72 24.62 -25.24
CA GLU A 304 -27.85 24.96 -26.10
C GLU A 304 -29.15 24.81 -25.30
N ARG A 305 -30.09 25.74 -25.47
CA ARG A 305 -31.38 25.72 -24.78
C ARG A 305 -32.49 26.02 -25.76
N ASP A 306 -33.45 25.11 -25.84
CA ASP A 306 -34.64 25.23 -26.68
C ASP A 306 -35.91 25.07 -25.83
N PRO A 307 -37.01 25.78 -26.11
CA PRO A 307 -38.26 25.56 -25.40
C PRO A 307 -38.74 24.12 -25.55
N ALA A 308 -39.06 23.45 -24.44
CA ALA A 308 -39.51 22.06 -24.46
C ALA A 308 -40.79 21.90 -25.27
N SER A 309 -41.02 20.72 -25.87
CA SER A 309 -42.24 20.48 -26.67
C SER A 309 -43.37 19.84 -25.83
N VAL A 310 -44.62 20.26 -26.06
CA VAL A 310 -45.83 19.64 -25.52
C VAL A 310 -46.84 19.29 -26.60
N ILE A 311 -47.42 18.10 -26.45
CA ILE A 311 -48.49 17.62 -27.31
C ILE A 311 -49.83 18.04 -26.69
N VAL A 312 -50.58 18.88 -27.40
CA VAL A 312 -51.90 19.37 -27.00
C VAL A 312 -52.97 18.75 -27.90
N GLU A 313 -53.94 18.07 -27.29
CA GLU A 313 -55.17 17.65 -27.97
C GLU A 313 -56.21 18.77 -27.89
N THR A 314 -56.80 19.13 -29.03
CA THR A 314 -57.85 20.15 -29.12
C THR A 314 -59.24 19.55 -28.87
N ASP A 315 -60.24 20.40 -28.57
CA ASP A 315 -61.63 19.98 -28.33
C ASP A 315 -62.25 19.21 -29.52
N ASP A 316 -61.70 19.38 -30.73
CA ASP A 316 -62.09 18.68 -31.96
C ASP A 316 -61.36 17.33 -32.16
N GLY A 317 -60.43 16.97 -31.26
CA GLY A 317 -59.63 15.74 -31.30
C GLY A 317 -58.36 15.81 -32.17
N ASP A 318 -58.00 17.00 -32.69
CA ASP A 318 -56.76 17.21 -33.43
C ASP A 318 -55.57 17.40 -32.46
N ILE A 319 -54.46 16.72 -32.76
CA ILE A 319 -53.22 16.75 -31.98
C ILE A 319 -52.27 17.80 -32.57
N HIS A 320 -51.76 18.70 -31.73
CA HIS A 320 -50.78 19.73 -32.11
C HIS A 320 -49.59 19.74 -31.16
N GLU A 321 -48.40 19.92 -31.72
CA GLU A 321 -47.19 20.23 -30.97
C GLU A 321 -47.10 21.74 -30.70
N ARG A 322 -46.75 22.10 -29.48
CA ARG A 322 -46.58 23.49 -29.00
C ARG A 322 -45.34 23.57 -28.13
N GLU A 323 -44.69 24.72 -28.11
CA GLU A 323 -43.61 25.00 -27.14
C GLU A 323 -44.20 25.15 -25.73
N HIS A 324 -43.51 24.62 -24.72
CA HIS A 324 -43.83 24.77 -23.32
C HIS A 324 -43.47 26.19 -22.88
N PRO A 325 -44.34 26.89 -22.13
CA PRO A 325 -44.13 28.30 -21.81
C PRO A 325 -43.05 28.59 -20.75
N THR A 326 -42.59 27.56 -20.01
CA THR A 326 -41.70 27.71 -18.84
C THR A 326 -40.76 26.51 -18.62
N GLN A 327 -40.58 25.67 -19.64
CA GLN A 327 -39.65 24.54 -19.58
C GLN A 327 -38.81 24.55 -20.84
N ASP A 328 -37.53 24.23 -20.66
CA ASP A 328 -36.53 24.17 -21.71
C ASP A 328 -35.95 22.76 -21.77
N ASP A 329 -35.68 22.30 -22.98
CA ASP A 329 -34.76 21.21 -23.26
C ASP A 329 -33.34 21.81 -23.38
N VAL A 330 -32.37 21.20 -22.71
CA VAL A 330 -30.99 21.70 -22.64
C VAL A 330 -30.04 20.64 -23.15
N THR A 331 -29.27 20.97 -24.18
CA THR A 331 -28.18 20.13 -24.69
C THR A 331 -26.85 20.71 -24.21
N LEU A 332 -26.07 19.88 -23.53
CA LEU A 332 -24.76 20.25 -22.99
C LEU A 332 -23.68 19.60 -23.83
N THR A 333 -22.70 20.37 -24.28
CA THR A 333 -21.41 19.82 -24.73
C THR A 333 -20.45 19.82 -23.54
N VAL A 334 -19.95 18.64 -23.18
CA VAL A 334 -19.08 18.43 -22.02
C VAL A 334 -17.78 17.77 -22.46
N GLU A 335 -16.65 18.36 -22.10
CA GLU A 335 -15.34 17.73 -22.20
C GLU A 335 -15.09 16.90 -20.93
N LEU A 336 -14.88 15.59 -21.09
CA LEU A 336 -14.56 14.66 -20.01
C LEU A 336 -13.05 14.38 -20.01
N ASP A 337 -12.43 14.39 -18.84
CA ASP A 337 -11.08 13.87 -18.62
C ASP A 337 -11.18 12.33 -18.56
N THR A 338 -10.62 11.67 -19.57
CA THR A 338 -10.74 10.23 -19.77
C THR A 338 -9.37 9.58 -19.86
N ARG A 339 -9.33 8.26 -19.64
CA ARG A 339 -8.09 7.47 -19.80
C ARG A 339 -8.25 6.49 -20.94
N GLU A 340 -7.31 6.48 -21.89
CA GLU A 340 -7.29 5.49 -22.96
C GLU A 340 -6.50 4.25 -22.51
N THR A 341 -7.19 3.11 -22.47
CA THR A 341 -6.59 1.82 -22.09
C THR A 341 -6.56 0.87 -23.29
N THR A 342 -5.89 -0.28 -23.14
CA THR A 342 -5.94 -1.35 -24.15
C THR A 342 -7.35 -1.93 -24.35
N LEU A 343 -8.26 -1.70 -23.40
CA LEU A 343 -9.67 -2.11 -23.46
C LEU A 343 -10.61 -1.02 -24.00
N GLY A 344 -10.07 0.17 -24.30
CA GLY A 344 -10.79 1.36 -24.76
C GLY A 344 -10.79 2.49 -23.74
N THR A 345 -11.51 3.56 -24.08
CA THR A 345 -11.67 4.76 -23.27
C THR A 345 -12.43 4.48 -21.97
N GLN A 346 -11.92 5.04 -20.87
CA GLN A 346 -12.55 4.99 -19.56
C GLN A 346 -12.79 6.38 -19.00
N PHE A 347 -13.91 6.55 -18.30
CA PHE A 347 -14.22 7.73 -17.50
C PHE A 347 -14.41 7.29 -16.05
N LYS A 348 -13.73 7.93 -15.10
CA LYS A 348 -13.81 7.63 -13.66
C LYS A 348 -13.57 6.15 -13.31
N GLY A 349 -12.59 5.53 -13.99
CA GLY A 349 -12.26 4.11 -13.87
C GLY A 349 -13.30 3.13 -14.42
N THR A 350 -14.28 3.60 -15.20
CA THR A 350 -15.26 2.74 -15.89
C THR A 350 -15.17 2.89 -17.40
N PRO A 351 -15.39 1.83 -18.19
CA PRO A 351 -15.48 1.95 -19.64
C PRO A 351 -16.55 2.97 -20.06
N LEU A 352 -16.18 3.90 -20.94
CA LEU A 352 -17.09 4.89 -21.52
C LEU A 352 -17.50 4.46 -22.93
N ARG A 353 -18.79 4.30 -23.19
CA ARG A 353 -19.34 4.02 -24.53
C ARG A 353 -20.44 5.01 -24.87
N ASN A 354 -20.69 5.12 -26.17
CA ASN A 354 -21.75 5.97 -26.68
C ASN A 354 -23.13 5.54 -26.12
N GLY A 355 -23.81 6.46 -25.43
CA GLY A 355 -25.11 6.27 -24.80
C GLY A 355 -25.05 5.69 -23.37
N ASP A 356 -23.86 5.55 -22.78
CA ASP A 356 -23.72 5.19 -21.37
C ASP A 356 -24.15 6.36 -20.47
N SER A 357 -24.68 6.05 -19.29
CA SER A 357 -25.02 7.06 -18.28
C SER A 357 -23.76 7.55 -17.56
N VAL A 358 -23.65 8.86 -17.38
CA VAL A 358 -22.56 9.51 -16.64
C VAL A 358 -23.13 10.30 -15.48
N TYR A 359 -22.48 10.19 -14.32
CA TYR A 359 -22.73 11.06 -13.18
C TYR A 359 -21.74 12.22 -13.20
N LEU A 360 -22.24 13.45 -13.14
CA LEU A 360 -21.43 14.68 -13.10
C LEU A 360 -21.95 15.58 -11.97
N ASP A 361 -21.06 16.05 -11.09
CA ASP A 361 -21.35 17.00 -10.03
C ASP A 361 -20.59 18.32 -10.25
N PHE A 362 -21.31 19.33 -10.74
CA PHE A 362 -20.76 20.66 -10.98
C PHE A 362 -20.81 21.55 -9.72
N GLY A 363 -21.10 20.98 -8.54
CA GLY A 363 -21.20 21.65 -7.25
C GLY A 363 -22.46 22.50 -7.04
N VAL A 364 -23.00 23.09 -8.11
CA VAL A 364 -24.28 23.80 -8.10
C VAL A 364 -25.45 22.92 -8.58
N THR A 365 -25.14 21.90 -9.38
CA THR A 365 -26.10 20.99 -9.98
C THR A 365 -25.43 19.65 -10.29
N THR A 366 -26.21 18.58 -10.33
CA THR A 366 -25.76 17.23 -10.64
C THR A 366 -26.50 16.68 -11.85
N ILE A 367 -25.82 15.90 -12.67
CA ILE A 367 -26.38 15.19 -13.82
C ILE A 367 -26.18 13.69 -13.62
N ASP A 368 -27.20 12.90 -13.93
CA ASP A 368 -27.12 11.44 -14.07
C ASP A 368 -27.91 11.05 -15.32
N GLU A 369 -27.29 11.21 -16.48
CA GLU A 369 -27.94 11.09 -17.78
C GLU A 369 -27.03 10.42 -18.80
N ARG A 370 -27.63 10.01 -19.93
CA ARG A 370 -26.86 9.43 -21.03
C ARG A 370 -25.98 10.46 -21.71
N ALA A 371 -24.76 10.03 -22.04
CA ALA A 371 -23.79 10.80 -22.79
C ALA A 371 -23.56 10.20 -24.18
N TRP A 372 -23.58 11.03 -25.21
CA TRP A 372 -23.27 10.65 -26.58
C TRP A 372 -21.92 11.19 -27.01
N ILE A 373 -20.99 10.32 -27.40
CA ILE A 373 -19.64 10.72 -27.81
C ILE A 373 -19.71 11.38 -29.19
N ILE A 374 -19.11 12.57 -29.32
CA ILE A 374 -19.17 13.39 -30.55
C ILE A 374 -17.81 13.73 -31.18
N ASP A 375 -16.70 13.24 -30.63
CA ASP A 375 -15.35 13.33 -31.21
C ASP A 375 -15.10 12.39 -32.40
#